data_AF-A4EJ92-F1
#
_entry.id   AF-A4EJ92-F1
#
_cell.length_a   1.000
_cell.length_b   1.000
_cell.length_c   1.000
_cell.angle_alpha   90.00
_cell.angle_beta   90.00
_cell.angle_gamma   90.00
#
_symmetry.space_group_name_H-M   'P 1'
#
loop_
_entity.id
_entity.type
_entity.pdbx_description
1 polymer ?
#
loop_
_entity_poly.entity_id
_entity_poly.type
_entity_poly.pdbx_seq_one_letter_code
_entity_poly.pdbx_strand_id
1 'polypeptide(L)'
;MRTQFSADLRLARRKAGYTQADVAALLCDHQSVVSDLESGSQRPTLDQIITLSLIYGRSFEAFFAEVMEDCIRRLKRRLKHLRPQTRETAHTFNRQSSLKALHERLSNPIHHDCA
;
A
#
# COMPACT_ATOMS: atom_id res chain seq x y z
N MET A 1 -0.69 -15.75 -5.03
CA MET A 1 -2.13 -15.76 -4.64
C MET A 1 -2.76 -14.57 -5.33
N ARG A 2 -3.82 -14.76 -6.11
CA ARG A 2 -4.40 -13.65 -6.90
C ARG A 2 -5.08 -12.65 -5.95
N THR A 3 -4.59 -11.42 -5.92
CA THR A 3 -5.18 -10.30 -5.15
C THR A 3 -6.17 -9.52 -6.01
N GLN A 4 -7.02 -8.70 -5.38
CA GLN A 4 -7.93 -7.82 -6.12
C GLN A 4 -7.13 -6.86 -7.02
N PHE A 5 -6.04 -6.31 -6.49
CA PHE A 5 -5.08 -5.50 -7.27
C PHE A 5 -4.59 -6.22 -8.54
N SER A 6 -4.11 -7.46 -8.42
CA SER A 6 -3.56 -8.20 -9.57
C SER A 6 -4.61 -8.45 -10.68
N ALA A 7 -5.87 -8.63 -10.28
CA ALA A 7 -6.98 -8.76 -11.21
C ALA A 7 -7.34 -7.43 -11.89
N ASP A 8 -7.39 -6.34 -11.12
CA ASP A 8 -7.67 -4.99 -11.62
C ASP A 8 -6.59 -4.51 -12.59
N LEU A 9 -5.32 -4.79 -12.28
CA LEU A 9 -4.18 -4.48 -13.15
C LEU A 9 -4.30 -5.18 -14.50
N ARG A 10 -4.54 -6.50 -14.50
CA ARG A 10 -4.71 -7.27 -15.72
C ARG A 10 -5.92 -6.79 -16.53
N LEU A 11 -7.02 -6.43 -15.86
CA LEU A 11 -8.20 -5.88 -16.51
C LEU A 11 -7.92 -4.52 -17.15
N ALA A 12 -7.25 -3.60 -16.43
CA ALA A 12 -6.87 -2.28 -16.93
C ALA A 12 -5.98 -2.40 -18.16
N ARG A 13 -4.95 -3.27 -18.11
CA ARG A 13 -4.09 -3.55 -19.25
C ARG A 13 -4.87 -4.01 -20.48
N ARG A 14 -5.74 -5.00 -20.31
CA ARG A 14 -6.55 -5.55 -21.41
C ARG A 14 -7.49 -4.51 -22.02
N LYS A 15 -8.12 -3.68 -21.18
CA LYS A 15 -8.97 -2.57 -21.64
C LYS A 15 -8.20 -1.51 -22.43
N ALA A 16 -6.95 -1.23 -22.03
CA ALA A 16 -6.08 -0.30 -22.73
C ALA A 16 -5.46 -0.89 -24.02
N GLY A 17 -5.59 -2.20 -24.26
CA GLY A 17 -5.04 -2.86 -25.45
C GLY A 17 -3.54 -3.15 -25.39
N TYR A 18 -2.89 -2.97 -24.23
CA TYR A 18 -1.46 -3.22 -24.09
C TYR A 18 -1.12 -4.70 -23.86
N THR A 19 0.00 -5.14 -24.40
CA THR A 19 0.66 -6.40 -24.01
C THR A 19 1.41 -6.22 -22.68
N GLN A 20 1.83 -7.32 -22.06
CA GLN A 20 2.70 -7.21 -20.87
C GLN A 20 4.08 -6.63 -21.21
N ALA A 21 4.56 -6.82 -22.45
CA ALA A 21 5.82 -6.25 -22.91
C ALA A 21 5.72 -4.72 -23.07
N ASP A 22 4.60 -4.20 -23.56
CA ASP A 22 4.36 -2.75 -23.66
C ASP A 22 4.40 -2.10 -22.28
N VAL A 23 3.70 -2.69 -21.31
CA VAL A 23 3.67 -2.18 -19.93
C VAL A 23 5.05 -2.25 -19.28
N ALA A 24 5.81 -3.32 -19.53
CA ALA A 24 7.17 -3.46 -19.04
C ALA A 24 8.09 -2.36 -19.60
N ALA A 25 7.99 -2.07 -20.90
CA ALA A 25 8.72 -0.97 -21.51
C ALA A 25 8.36 0.39 -20.87
N LEU A 26 7.06 0.64 -20.63
CA LEU A 26 6.59 1.88 -19.98
C LEU A 26 7.00 2.00 -18.51
N LEU A 27 7.20 0.87 -17.82
CA LEU A 27 7.72 0.82 -16.45
C LEU A 27 9.25 0.86 -16.37
N CYS A 28 9.96 0.82 -17.51
CA CYS A 28 11.41 0.60 -17.56
C CYS A 28 11.83 -0.70 -16.83
N ASP A 29 11.06 -1.77 -17.00
CA ASP A 29 11.19 -3.04 -16.29
C ASP A 29 11.16 -4.24 -17.24
N HIS A 30 11.35 -5.45 -16.71
CA HIS A 30 11.21 -6.69 -17.48
C HIS A 30 9.76 -7.18 -17.56
N GLN A 31 9.39 -7.84 -18.67
CA GLN A 31 8.04 -8.41 -18.84
C GLN A 31 7.68 -9.44 -17.73
N SER A 32 8.66 -10.15 -17.18
CA SER A 32 8.47 -11.05 -16.04
C SER A 32 7.92 -10.32 -14.81
N VAL A 33 8.37 -9.08 -14.56
CA VAL A 33 7.85 -8.24 -13.47
C VAL A 33 6.36 -7.99 -13.64
N VAL A 34 5.92 -7.61 -14.85
CA VAL A 34 4.49 -7.41 -15.14
C VAL A 34 3.70 -8.70 -14.96
N SER A 35 4.25 -9.84 -15.36
CA SER A 35 3.63 -11.15 -15.14
C SER A 35 3.47 -11.47 -13.65
N ASP A 36 4.49 -11.19 -12.84
CA ASP A 36 4.48 -11.43 -11.39
C ASP A 36 3.50 -10.51 -10.66
N LEU A 37 3.39 -9.25 -11.10
CA LEU A 37 2.38 -8.31 -10.61
C LEU A 37 0.95 -8.79 -10.95
N GLU A 38 0.71 -9.20 -12.19
CA GLU A 38 -0.62 -9.67 -12.63
C GLU A 38 -1.02 -11.04 -12.06
N SER A 39 -0.07 -11.85 -11.61
CA SER A 39 -0.33 -13.11 -10.90
C SER A 39 -0.48 -12.92 -9.39
N GLY A 40 -0.11 -11.74 -8.87
CA GLY A 40 -0.05 -11.47 -7.43
C GLY A 40 1.08 -12.23 -6.74
N SER A 41 2.12 -12.62 -7.49
CA SER A 41 3.34 -13.22 -6.94
C SER A 41 4.27 -12.17 -6.35
N GLN A 42 4.22 -10.95 -6.91
CA GLN A 42 4.95 -9.79 -6.43
C GLN A 42 3.99 -8.62 -6.17
N ARG A 43 4.32 -7.78 -5.18
CA ARG A 43 3.66 -6.48 -4.98
C ARG A 43 4.43 -5.39 -5.73
N PRO A 44 3.74 -4.40 -6.31
CA PRO A 44 4.40 -3.27 -6.94
C PRO A 44 5.12 -2.41 -5.90
N THR A 45 6.20 -1.76 -6.33
CA THR A 45 6.81 -0.65 -5.58
C THR A 45 5.92 0.59 -5.63
N LEU A 46 6.27 1.61 -4.84
CA LEU A 46 5.56 2.91 -4.88
C LEU A 46 5.65 3.55 -6.28
N ASP A 47 6.84 3.53 -6.87
CA ASP A 47 7.06 4.11 -8.21
C ASP A 47 6.28 3.32 -9.26
N GLN A 48 6.28 1.99 -9.19
CA GLN A 48 5.49 1.16 -10.11
C GLN A 48 3.99 1.45 -9.99
N ILE A 49 3.43 1.55 -8.78
CA ILE A 49 1.98 1.81 -8.65
C ILE A 49 1.59 3.21 -9.13
N ILE A 50 2.44 4.22 -8.90
CA ILE A 50 2.23 5.57 -9.42
C ILE A 50 2.28 5.56 -10.95
N THR A 51 3.30 4.93 -11.54
CA THR A 51 3.44 4.85 -13.00
C THR A 51 2.29 4.07 -13.64
N LEU A 52 1.89 2.94 -13.06
CA LEU A 52 0.70 2.19 -13.51
C LEU A 52 -0.57 3.06 -13.43
N SER A 53 -0.70 3.91 -12.42
CA SER A 53 -1.84 4.83 -12.30
C SER A 53 -1.86 5.87 -13.42
N LEU A 54 -0.67 6.36 -13.81
CA LEU A 54 -0.51 7.27 -14.96
C LEU A 54 -0.80 6.57 -16.29
N ILE A 55 -0.28 5.36 -16.50
CA ILE A 55 -0.49 4.58 -17.73
C ILE A 55 -1.98 4.32 -17.99
N TYR A 56 -2.76 4.04 -16.94
CA TYR A 56 -4.17 3.68 -17.07
C TYR A 56 -5.16 4.79 -16.71
N GLY A 57 -4.67 5.97 -16.29
CA GLY A 57 -5.51 7.09 -15.89
C GLY A 57 -6.46 6.76 -14.73
N ARG A 58 -6.05 5.89 -13.80
CA ARG A 58 -6.87 5.47 -12.64
C ARG A 58 -6.03 5.12 -11.42
N SER A 59 -6.61 5.28 -10.23
CA SER A 59 -6.04 4.77 -8.99
C SER A 59 -6.24 3.25 -8.85
N PHE A 60 -5.38 2.62 -8.05
CA PHE A 60 -5.48 1.21 -7.64
C PHE A 60 -5.81 1.12 -6.14
N GLU A 61 -7.02 1.53 -5.77
CA GLU A 61 -7.45 1.66 -4.38
C GLU A 61 -7.42 0.36 -3.59
N ALA A 62 -7.77 -0.76 -4.25
CA ALA A 62 -7.69 -2.08 -3.64
C ALA A 62 -6.27 -2.40 -3.14
N PHE A 63 -5.23 -2.01 -3.89
CA PHE A 63 -3.84 -2.19 -3.45
C PHE A 63 -3.53 -1.33 -2.21
N PHE A 64 -3.97 -0.07 -2.22
CA PHE A 64 -3.76 0.82 -1.09
C PHE A 64 -4.45 0.30 0.16
N ALA A 65 -5.69 -0.17 0.05
CA ALA A 65 -6.44 -0.78 1.15
C ALA A 65 -5.72 -2.02 1.71
N GLU A 66 -5.25 -2.93 0.86
CA GLU A 66 -4.48 -4.11 1.25
C GLU A 66 -3.19 -3.74 2.00
N VAL A 67 -2.43 -2.77 1.48
CA VAL A 67 -1.18 -2.28 2.11
C VAL A 67 -1.47 -1.58 3.44
N MET A 68 -2.52 -0.77 3.51
CA MET A 68 -2.93 -0.08 4.72
C MET A 68 -3.33 -1.04 5.83
N GLU A 69 -4.11 -2.08 5.50
CA GLU A 69 -4.49 -3.10 6.48
C GLU A 69 -3.27 -3.81 7.06
N ASP A 70 -2.30 -4.19 6.20
CA ASP A 70 -1.04 -4.78 6.64
C ASP A 70 -0.24 -3.86 7.55
N CYS A 71 -0.13 -2.58 7.19
CA CYS A 71 0.56 -1.56 7.98
C CYS A 71 -0.10 -1.37 9.35
N ILE A 72 -1.43 -1.28 9.40
CA ILE A 72 -2.20 -1.18 10.65
C ILE A 72 -1.95 -2.41 11.53
N ARG A 73 -2.04 -3.63 10.98
CA ARG A 73 -1.78 -4.88 11.72
C ARG A 73 -0.37 -4.92 12.29
N ARG A 74 0.64 -4.52 11.52
CA ARG A 74 2.05 -4.48 11.96
C ARG A 74 2.26 -3.42 13.03
N LEU A 75 1.69 -2.22 12.85
CA LEU A 75 1.86 -1.11 13.78
C LEU A 75 1.17 -1.38 15.12
N LYS A 76 -0.03 -1.98 15.12
CA LYS A 76 -0.71 -2.46 16.34
C LYS A 76 0.19 -3.42 17.13
N ARG A 77 0.84 -4.37 16.46
CA ARG A 77 1.80 -5.29 17.10
C ARG A 77 2.98 -4.56 17.72
N ARG A 78 3.61 -3.65 16.97
CA ARG A 78 4.78 -2.89 17.44
C ARG A 78 4.43 -1.98 18.62
N LEU A 79 3.25 -1.36 18.59
CA LEU A 79 2.78 -0.48 19.66
C LEU A 79 2.66 -1.21 21.01
N LYS A 80 2.23 -2.50 21.01
CA LYS A 80 2.18 -3.33 22.21
C LYS A 80 3.56 -3.58 22.85
N HIS A 81 4.62 -3.57 22.05
CA HIS A 81 5.99 -3.82 22.50
C HIS A 81 6.81 -2.55 22.68
N LEU A 82 6.18 -1.38 22.49
CA LEU A 82 6.86 -0.11 22.67
C LEU A 82 7.19 0.06 24.15
N ARG A 83 8.47 0.18 24.48
CA ARG A 83 8.91 0.30 25.87
C ARG A 83 8.28 1.54 26.54
N PRO A 84 7.83 1.43 27.79
CA PRO A 84 7.46 2.60 28.57
C PRO A 84 8.70 3.47 28.76
N GLN A 85 8.49 4.78 28.75
CA GLN A 85 9.57 5.71 29.04
C GLN A 85 9.76 5.81 30.55
N THR A 86 11.01 5.75 31.01
CA THR A 86 11.35 5.74 32.44
C THR A 86 11.44 7.13 33.07
N ARG A 87 11.66 8.18 32.26
CA ARG A 87 11.70 9.58 32.70
C ARG A 87 11.09 10.50 31.64
N GLU A 88 10.18 11.37 32.06
CA GLU A 88 9.65 12.42 31.20
C GLU A 88 10.66 13.55 31.05
N THR A 89 10.78 14.07 29.82
CA THR A 89 11.60 15.24 29.48
C THR A 89 10.75 16.20 28.67
N ALA A 90 11.16 17.47 28.54
CA ALA A 90 10.45 18.44 27.71
C ALA A 90 10.22 17.94 26.27
N HIS A 91 11.17 17.19 25.70
CA HIS A 91 11.07 16.61 24.35
C HIS A 91 10.07 15.45 24.23
N THR A 92 9.59 14.90 25.35
CA THR A 92 8.66 13.76 25.37
C THR A 92 7.33 14.09 26.03
N PHE A 93 7.06 15.36 26.28
CA PHE A 93 5.82 15.85 26.91
C PHE A 93 4.55 15.31 26.22
N ASN A 94 4.52 15.31 24.89
CA ASN A 94 3.37 14.85 24.10
C ASN A 94 3.36 13.34 23.81
N ARG A 95 4.30 12.56 24.35
CA ARG A 95 4.46 11.15 23.95
C ARG A 95 3.21 10.33 24.28
N GLN A 96 2.70 10.45 25.51
CA GLN A 96 1.58 9.63 25.96
C GLN A 96 0.29 9.94 25.20
N SER A 97 -0.01 11.23 25.00
CA SER A 97 -1.17 11.66 24.20
C SER A 97 -1.04 11.22 22.74
N SER A 98 0.16 11.32 22.13
CA SER A 98 0.41 10.87 20.76
C SER A 98 0.21 9.37 20.58
N LEU A 99 0.66 8.56 21.56
CA LEU A 99 0.48 7.10 21.54
C LEU A 99 -0.98 6.69 21.75
N LYS A 100 -1.70 7.39 22.62
CA LYS A 100 -3.15 7.20 22.80
C LYS A 100 -3.91 7.52 21.51
N ALA A 101 -3.66 8.68 20.90
CA ALA A 101 -4.28 9.06 19.64
C ALA A 101 -3.90 8.12 18.48
N LEU A 102 -2.68 7.59 18.46
CA LEU A 102 -2.30 6.55 17.51
C LEU A 102 -3.08 5.26 17.73
N HIS A 103 -3.22 4.81 18.99
CA HIS A 103 -3.99 3.62 19.30
C HIS A 103 -5.46 3.75 18.83
N GLU A 104 -6.09 4.89 19.09
CA GLU A 104 -7.47 5.18 18.66
C GLU A 104 -7.62 5.14 17.14
N ARG A 105 -6.72 5.82 16.40
CA ARG A 105 -6.72 5.80 14.91
C ARG A 105 -6.53 4.40 14.32
N LEU A 106 -5.72 3.57 14.96
CA LEU A 106 -5.53 2.18 14.50
C LEU A 106 -6.74 1.30 14.83
N SER A 107 -7.46 1.58 15.91
CA SER A 107 -8.66 0.83 16.32
C SER A 107 -9.89 1.18 15.49
N ASN A 108 -9.98 2.42 14.99
CA ASN A 108 -11.02 2.86 14.07
C ASN A 108 -10.41 3.47 12.81
N PRO A 109 -9.83 2.64 11.91
CA PRO A 109 -9.22 3.14 10.69
C PRO A 109 -10.30 3.75 9.80
N ILE A 110 -10.11 5.02 9.45
CA ILE A 110 -10.96 5.69 8.46
C ILE A 110 -10.82 4.92 7.14
N HIS A 111 -11.93 4.38 6.64
CA HIS A 111 -11.99 3.94 5.25
C HIS A 111 -11.88 5.19 4.38
N HIS A 112 -10.74 5.35 3.71
CA HIS A 112 -10.59 6.39 2.70
C HIS A 112 -11.42 5.97 1.49
N ASP A 113 -12.72 6.30 1.52
CA ASP A 113 -13.51 6.38 0.30
C ASP A 113 -13.04 7.67 -0.40
N CYS A 114 -12.10 7.52 -1.33
CA CYS A 114 -11.70 8.61 -2.20
C CYS A 114 -12.76 8.74 -3.30
N ALA A 115 -13.31 9.95 -3.43
CA ALA A 115 -14.34 10.33 -4.39
C ALA A 115 -13.91 10.13 -5.86
#